data_AF-A0A8S4QKL3-F1
#
_entry.id   AF-A0A8S4QKL3-F1
#
_cell.length_a   1.000
_cell.length_b   1.000
_cell.length_c   1.000
_cell.angle_alpha   90.00
_cell.angle_beta   90.00
_cell.angle_gamma   90.00
#
_symmetry.space_group_name_H-M   'P 1'
#
loop_
_entity.id
_entity.type
_entity.pdbx_description
1 polymer ?
#
loop_
_entity_poly.entity_id
_entity_poly.type
_entity_poly.pdbx_seq_one_letter_code
_entity_poly.pdbx_strand_id
1 'polypeptide(L)'
;MTQCFTGHGVFMQYIARIKKRVSSDCMYCEHPCDDAEHTLFHCPRFEEERENVKKEIGSEIKTENLTSIMLEASEKWESIKKYMEEIIKVKERDEREGR
;
A
#
# COMPACT_ATOMS: atom_id res chain seq x y z
N MET A 1 -4.35 -5.47 -5.56
CA MET A 1 -4.01 -6.46 -4.51
C MET A 1 -2.78 -7.31 -4.81
N THR A 2 -2.70 -8.00 -5.97
CA THR A 2 -1.50 -8.78 -6.36
C THR A 2 -0.21 -7.96 -6.32
N GLN A 3 -0.28 -6.71 -6.79
CA GLN A 3 0.79 -5.71 -6.70
C GLN A 3 1.36 -5.59 -5.27
N CYS A 4 0.48 -5.37 -4.29
CA CYS A 4 0.84 -5.24 -2.89
C CYS A 4 1.53 -6.50 -2.33
N PHE A 5 1.00 -7.69 -2.62
CA PHE A 5 1.56 -8.93 -2.06
C PHE A 5 2.90 -9.34 -2.64
N THR A 6 3.19 -8.96 -3.88
CA THR A 6 4.46 -9.32 -4.53
C THR A 6 5.42 -8.14 -4.63
N GLY A 7 5.04 -6.98 -4.06
CA GLY A 7 5.86 -5.77 -4.02
C GLY A 7 6.26 -5.29 -5.42
N HIS A 8 5.37 -5.37 -6.40
CA HIS A 8 5.60 -4.96 -7.79
C HIS A 8 4.64 -3.87 -8.23
N GLY A 9 4.93 -3.25 -9.37
CA GLY A 9 4.14 -2.14 -9.90
C GLY A 9 4.70 -0.79 -9.48
N VAL A 10 3.86 0.06 -8.89
CA VAL A 10 4.18 1.47 -8.57
C VAL A 10 4.87 1.66 -7.20
N PHE A 11 5.64 0.67 -6.76
CA PHE A 11 6.51 0.79 -5.59
C PHE A 11 7.90 1.24 -6.06
N MET A 12 8.43 2.34 -5.51
CA MET A 12 9.71 2.86 -6.01
C MET A 12 10.86 1.88 -5.78
N GLN A 13 10.81 1.06 -4.72
CA GLN A 13 11.76 -0.03 -4.53
C GLN A 13 11.74 -1.01 -5.72
N TYR A 14 10.56 -1.36 -6.25
CA TYR A 14 10.44 -2.22 -7.43
C TYR A 14 10.95 -1.54 -8.70
N ILE A 15 10.57 -0.29 -8.93
CA ILE A 15 10.96 0.49 -10.11
C ILE A 15 12.48 0.68 -10.16
N ALA A 16 13.10 0.95 -9.01
CA ALA A 16 14.55 1.02 -8.85
C ALA A 16 15.22 -0.33 -9.13
N ARG A 17 14.66 -1.43 -8.60
CA ARG A 17 15.16 -2.79 -8.84
C ARG A 17 15.19 -3.16 -10.33
N ILE A 18 14.20 -2.71 -11.11
CA ILE A 18 14.16 -2.91 -12.57
C ILE A 18 14.87 -1.80 -13.36
N LYS A 19 15.64 -0.94 -12.69
CA LYS A 19 16.47 0.13 -13.29
C LYS A 19 15.69 1.17 -14.10
N LYS A 20 14.39 1.36 -13.79
CA LYS A 20 13.58 2.43 -14.38
C LYS A 20 13.67 3.75 -13.59
N ARG A 21 14.14 3.69 -12.34
CA ARG A 21 14.42 4.84 -11.48
C ARG A 21 15.75 4.61 -10.75
N VAL A 22 16.40 5.68 -10.32
CA VAL A 22 17.66 5.60 -9.55
C VAL A 22 17.38 5.42 -8.06
N SER A 23 16.35 6.10 -7.53
CA SER A 23 16.00 6.09 -6.11
C SER A 23 14.80 5.18 -5.82
N SER A 24 14.84 4.54 -4.65
CA SER A 24 13.75 3.77 -4.04
C SER A 24 12.92 4.57 -3.05
N ASP A 25 13.20 5.87 -2.88
CA ASP A 25 12.58 6.71 -1.87
C ASP A 25 11.07 6.85 -2.11
N CYS A 26 10.32 7.01 -1.03
CA CYS A 26 8.90 7.26 -1.09
C CYS A 26 8.61 8.63 -1.73
N MET A 27 7.64 8.66 -2.65
CA MET A 27 7.20 9.92 -3.29
C MET A 27 6.53 10.88 -2.31
N TYR A 28 6.09 10.38 -1.15
CA TYR A 28 5.24 11.12 -0.23
C TYR A 28 5.88 11.47 1.11
N CYS A 29 7.01 10.84 1.45
CA CYS A 29 7.69 11.08 2.72
C CYS A 29 9.18 10.76 2.60
N GLU A 30 9.96 11.10 3.62
CA GLU A 30 11.42 10.94 3.63
C GLU A 30 11.88 9.48 3.84
N HIS A 31 10.98 8.50 3.70
CA HIS A 31 11.34 7.10 3.88
C HIS A 31 12.11 6.59 2.65
N PRO A 32 13.30 5.97 2.84
CA PRO A 32 14.20 5.64 1.72
C PRO A 32 13.77 4.41 0.90
N CYS A 33 12.78 3.67 1.38
CA CYS A 33 12.32 2.41 0.79
C CYS A 33 10.81 2.41 0.61
N ASP A 34 10.33 2.82 -0.56
CA ASP A 34 8.94 2.68 -0.95
C ASP A 34 8.63 1.25 -1.37
N ASP A 35 8.36 0.39 -0.37
CA ASP A 35 7.84 -0.96 -0.57
C ASP A 35 6.36 -1.04 -0.18
N ALA A 36 5.79 -2.24 -0.33
CA ALA A 36 4.39 -2.48 0.00
C ALA A 36 4.11 -2.35 1.50
N GLU A 37 5.06 -2.75 2.35
CA GLU A 37 4.91 -2.69 3.80
C GLU A 37 4.84 -1.24 4.27
N HIS A 38 5.82 -0.43 3.86
CA HIS A 38 5.83 1.00 4.11
C HIS A 38 4.56 1.66 3.57
N THR A 39 4.22 1.43 2.30
CA THR A 39 3.07 2.08 1.66
C THR A 39 1.77 1.79 2.42
N LEU A 40 1.54 0.51 2.78
CA LEU A 40 0.30 0.11 3.42
C LEU A 40 0.26 0.50 4.90
N PHE A 41 1.33 0.26 5.66
CA PHE A 41 1.26 0.31 7.12
C PHE A 41 1.87 1.56 7.75
N HIS A 42 2.74 2.28 7.03
CA HIS A 42 3.56 3.34 7.64
C HIS A 42 3.51 4.68 6.92
N CYS A 43 3.21 4.70 5.62
CA CYS A 43 3.29 5.91 4.81
C CYS A 43 2.26 6.94 5.29
N PRO A 44 2.67 8.15 5.75
CA PRO A 44 1.75 9.16 6.28
C PRO A 44 0.69 9.62 5.29
N ARG A 45 0.99 9.51 3.98
CA ARG A 45 0.04 9.86 2.93
C ARG A 45 -1.24 9.04 2.99
N PHE A 46 -1.16 7.78 3.42
CA PHE A 46 -2.27 6.84 3.44
C PHE A 46 -2.84 6.61 4.85
N GLU A 47 -2.58 7.53 5.78
CA GLU A 47 -3.09 7.48 7.15
C GLU A 47 -4.62 7.48 7.18
N GLU A 48 -5.26 8.34 6.36
CA GLU A 48 -6.71 8.44 6.29
C GLU A 48 -7.34 7.15 5.75
N GLU A 49 -6.78 6.59 4.68
CA GLU A 49 -7.22 5.33 4.10
C GLU A 49 -7.05 4.16 5.10
N ARG A 50 -5.96 4.15 5.88
CA ARG A 50 -5.75 3.19 6.97
C ARG A 50 -6.79 3.31 8.07
N GLU A 51 -7.07 4.53 8.53
CA GLU A 51 -8.05 4.76 9.59
C GLU A 51 -9.48 4.42 9.12
N ASN A 52 -9.78 4.64 7.84
CA ASN A 52 -11.07 4.26 7.25
C ASN A 52 -11.24 2.73 7.22
N VAL A 53 -10.25 1.99 6.72
CA VAL A 53 -10.35 0.52 6.69
C VAL A 53 -10.33 -0.07 8.11
N LYS A 54 -9.59 0.51 9.05
CA LYS A 54 -9.59 0.13 10.47
C LYS A 54 -10.97 0.26 11.11
N LYS A 55 -11.72 1.32 10.79
CA LYS A 55 -13.11 1.50 11.22
C LYS A 55 -14.05 0.46 10.60
N GLU A 56 -13.87 0.14 9.31
CA GLU A 56 -14.71 -0.85 8.62
C GLU A 56 -14.51 -2.27 9.19
N ILE A 57 -13.26 -2.68 9.43
CA ILE A 57 -12.94 -4.03 9.93
C ILE A 57 -12.99 -4.15 11.46
N GLY A 58 -13.02 -3.01 12.17
CA GLY A 58 -13.02 -2.94 13.63
C GLY A 58 -11.70 -3.36 14.28
N SER A 59 -10.59 -3.31 13.55
CA SER A 59 -9.27 -3.78 14.00
C SER A 59 -8.16 -3.05 13.25
N GLU A 60 -6.99 -2.94 13.85
CA GLU A 60 -5.83 -2.34 13.19
C GLU A 60 -5.18 -3.34 12.23
N ILE A 61 -4.89 -2.92 11.00
CA ILE A 61 -4.20 -3.76 10.02
C ILE A 61 -2.68 -3.62 10.22
N LYS A 62 -2.01 -4.76 10.35
CA LYS A 62 -0.56 -4.91 10.40
C LYS A 62 -0.14 -6.01 9.45
N THR A 63 1.14 -6.04 9.10
CA THR A 63 1.71 -7.07 8.23
C THR A 63 1.40 -8.49 8.74
N GLU A 64 1.45 -8.71 10.05
CA GLU A 64 1.30 -10.03 10.67
C GLU A 64 -0.14 -10.51 10.75
N ASN A 65 -1.11 -9.59 10.89
CA ASN A 65 -2.52 -9.94 11.08
C ASN A 65 -3.37 -9.79 9.80
N LEU A 66 -2.83 -9.16 8.75
CA LEU A 66 -3.54 -8.88 7.50
C LEU A 66 -4.20 -10.15 6.94
N THR A 67 -3.43 -11.23 6.78
CA THR A 67 -3.94 -12.48 6.22
C THR A 67 -4.97 -13.14 7.12
N SER A 68 -4.80 -13.07 8.45
CA SER A 68 -5.79 -13.56 9.41
C SER A 68 -7.11 -12.81 9.27
N ILE A 69 -7.08 -11.47 9.26
CA ILE A 69 -8.27 -10.62 9.12
C ILE A 69 -8.99 -10.91 7.79
N MET A 70 -8.22 -11.06 6.71
CA MET A 70 -8.73 -11.40 5.39
C MET A 70 -9.45 -12.75 5.34
N LEU A 71 -9.03 -13.72 6.15
CA LEU A 71 -9.64 -15.07 6.20
C LEU A 71 -10.82 -15.17 7.18
N GLU A 72 -11.01 -14.19 8.07
CA GLU A 72 -12.10 -14.20 9.06
C GLU A 72 -13.48 -14.00 8.43
N ALA A 73 -13.60 -13.16 7.40
CA ALA A 73 -14.87 -12.87 6.73
C ALA A 73 -14.66 -12.34 5.30
N SER A 74 -15.58 -12.67 4.40
CA SER A 74 -15.62 -12.15 3.03
C SER A 74 -15.70 -10.63 2.98
N GLU A 75 -16.43 -10.03 3.90
CA GLU A 75 -16.64 -8.59 4.00
C GLU A 75 -15.34 -7.89 4.39
N LYS A 76 -14.58 -8.47 5.34
CA LYS A 76 -13.25 -7.97 5.73
C LYS A 76 -12.26 -8.09 4.59
N TRP A 77 -12.29 -9.20 3.86
CA TRP A 77 -11.52 -9.39 2.64
C TRP A 77 -11.82 -8.29 1.61
N GLU A 78 -13.09 -8.00 1.36
CA GLU A 78 -13.51 -6.98 0.40
C GLU A 78 -13.07 -5.57 0.82
N SER A 79 -13.22 -5.21 2.10
CA SER A 79 -12.72 -3.94 2.64
C SER A 79 -11.21 -3.79 2.45
N ILE A 80 -10.44 -4.81 2.79
CA ILE A 80 -8.97 -4.81 2.61
C ILE A 80 -8.59 -4.72 1.13
N LYS A 81 -9.27 -5.49 0.28
CA LYS A 81 -9.03 -5.47 -1.17
C LYS A 81 -9.27 -4.06 -1.73
N LYS A 82 -10.40 -3.44 -1.39
CA LYS A 82 -10.76 -2.08 -1.82
C LYS A 82 -9.72 -1.06 -1.34
N TYR A 83 -9.33 -1.14 -0.06
CA TYR A 83 -8.26 -0.31 0.51
C TYR A 83 -6.95 -0.40 -0.30
N MET A 84 -6.48 -1.61 -0.57
CA MET A 84 -5.27 -1.81 -1.37
C MET A 84 -5.41 -1.31 -2.82
N GLU A 85 -6.58 -1.47 -3.44
CA GLU A 85 -6.85 -0.99 -4.80
C GLU A 85 -6.83 0.54 -4.87
N GLU A 86 -7.42 1.23 -3.91
CA GLU A 86 -7.42 2.69 -3.86
C GLU A 86 -6.00 3.26 -3.70
N ILE A 87 -5.19 2.68 -2.82
CA ILE A 87 -3.78 3.08 -2.65
C ILE A 87 -3.02 2.95 -3.97
N ILE A 88 -3.14 1.81 -4.66
CA ILE A 88 -2.43 1.58 -5.92
C ILE A 88 -2.91 2.55 -7.00
N LYS A 89 -4.23 2.79 -7.12
CA LYS A 89 -4.76 3.77 -8.09
C LYS A 89 -4.21 5.17 -7.85
N VAL A 90 -4.16 5.60 -6.58
CA VAL A 90 -3.60 6.91 -6.21
C VAL A 90 -2.13 6.98 -6.60
N LYS A 91 -1.34 5.95 -6.25
CA LYS A 91 0.09 5.91 -6.61
C LYS A 91 0.32 5.90 -8.12
N GLU A 92 -0.42 5.10 -8.87
CA GLU A 92 -0.32 5.04 -10.34
C GLU A 92 -0.72 6.37 -10.99
N ARG A 93 -1.64 7.13 -10.41
CA ARG A 93 -1.99 8.47 -10.88
C ARG A 93 -0.86 9.45 -10.57
N ASP A 94 -0.40 9.48 -9.33
CA ASP A 94 0.62 10.43 -8.88
C ASP A 94 1.95 10.21 -9.61
N GLU A 95 2.35 8.95 -9.88
CA GLU A 95 3.53 8.63 -10.68
C GLU A 95 3.40 9.12 -12.13
N ARG A 96 2.22 8.96 -12.74
CA ARG A 96 1.94 9.49 -14.10
C ARG A 96 1.95 11.01 -14.16
N GLU A 97 1.55 11.67 -13.09
CA GLU A 97 1.60 13.13 -12.95
C GLU A 97 3.00 13.65 -12.57
N GLY A 98 3.97 12.74 -12.31
CA GLY A 98 5.34 13.10 -11.96
C GLY A 98 5.48 13.71 -10.56
N ARG A 99 4.55 13.39 -9.65
CA ARG A 99 4.59 13.81 -8.24
C ARG A 99 5.66 13.06 -7.43
#